data_AF-A0A8C9WV29-F1
#
_entry.id   AF-A0A8C9WV29-F1
#
_cell.length_a   1.000
_cell.length_b   1.000
_cell.length_c   1.000
_cell.angle_alpha   90.00
_cell.angle_beta   90.00
_cell.angle_gamma   90.00
#
_symmetry.space_group_name_H-M   'P 1'
#
loop_
_entity.id
_entity.type
_entity.pdbx_description
1 polymer ?
#
loop_
_entity_poly.entity_id
_entity_poly.type
_entity_poly.pdbx_seq_one_letter_code
_entity_poly.pdbx_strand_id
1 'polypeptide(L)'
;MSVKKYKLNIYSLLVDVAEDIQSVKQFTSELIVEAVVRCLRVIDPPLGNGLSATLPPGMSARFRLGMSLAQACQDLGYKGEIGYQTFLYSNEPEIRSLLMFLVEKLPRESAEASDQPTGKLALLQKSIADQIKAQLAVSWVPPSCRLPFLCQTQVYLNYPFCAYPSSMPNSVVEVKKYYKDFLLPVTAQPSQHSSVPASLLEHHALELSAAQEWENEWNSQGLLSRLSPEDYRSRKRARLQKRILEQLRVAAQPCLDSQNAPRSGQDLAELLHSFGGASIGGNVLTKGTRFTHTEKFTFTQVILTFLCTNSLPNSHQSEEDLRARQQEEVASLQQQLQQLSLRMEESVRISLGVLLSVSQVSDELKQWEASNMEKEASVRVKKQTVDLLPDAENNLAKLQALVESSAKRVASLSSQWEKHRAPLVEEHQRLKELSSSHELESSRKLSEIKDLHDKIRQSAEDAKKKEGLYKQLMKEFENLPKDVSRSAYTMRILEIVGNIKKQKEEITKILSDTKDLQKEINSLTGKLDRTFAVTDELVFKDAKKDESVRKSYKYLAALHENCTQLIQTIEDTGTIMREIRDLEEQIETENGKKTVSNLEKILEDYKAIRQENSALAAKIREA
;
A
#
# COMPACT_ATOMS: atom_id res chain seq x y z
N MET A 1 -19.81 7.97 39.33
CA MET A 1 -19.14 7.75 38.02
C MET A 1 -20.20 7.42 36.98
N SER A 2 -20.04 7.88 35.73
CA SER A 2 -21.14 7.93 34.76
C SER A 2 -21.48 6.59 34.10
N VAL A 3 -22.77 6.33 33.91
CA VAL A 3 -23.35 5.13 33.27
C VAL A 3 -22.86 4.91 31.83
N LYS A 4 -22.27 5.94 31.19
CA LYS A 4 -21.74 5.89 29.82
C LYS A 4 -20.75 4.76 29.55
N LYS A 5 -19.92 4.33 30.52
CA LYS A 5 -18.92 3.25 30.28
C LYS A 5 -19.54 1.85 30.17
N TYR A 6 -20.77 1.66 30.65
CA TYR A 6 -21.51 0.38 30.58
C TYR A 6 -22.56 0.35 29.46
N LYS A 7 -22.83 1.49 28.81
CA LYS A 7 -23.81 1.55 27.70
C LYS A 7 -23.38 0.75 26.47
N LEU A 8 -22.08 0.52 26.21
CA LEU A 8 -21.66 -0.19 24.99
C LEU A 8 -21.96 -1.70 25.03
N ASN A 9 -21.52 -2.45 26.06
CA ASN A 9 -21.62 -3.92 26.03
C ASN A 9 -23.04 -4.46 26.16
N ILE A 10 -23.94 -3.80 26.90
CA ILE A 10 -25.33 -4.26 27.03
C ILE A 10 -26.12 -3.99 25.74
N TYR A 11 -25.94 -2.83 25.12
CA TYR A 11 -26.63 -2.49 23.87
C TYR A 11 -26.11 -3.28 22.67
N SER A 12 -24.84 -3.69 22.63
CA SER A 12 -24.33 -4.53 21.53
C SER A 12 -24.91 -5.94 21.50
N LEU A 13 -25.44 -6.44 22.64
CA LEU A 13 -26.10 -7.75 22.76
C LEU A 13 -27.63 -7.66 22.68
N LEU A 14 -28.22 -6.51 23.01
CA LEU A 14 -29.66 -6.24 22.93
C LEU A 14 -30.00 -5.47 21.65
N VAL A 15 -30.32 -6.21 20.60
CA VAL A 15 -30.59 -5.72 19.23
C VAL A 15 -31.75 -4.72 19.13
N ASP A 16 -32.69 -4.68 20.08
CA ASP A 16 -33.89 -3.81 20.05
C ASP A 16 -34.13 -3.03 21.36
N VAL A 17 -33.09 -2.38 21.92
CA VAL A 17 -33.32 -1.33 22.94
C VAL A 17 -33.64 -0.02 22.24
N ALA A 18 -34.91 0.39 22.26
CA ALA A 18 -35.35 1.69 21.74
C ALA A 18 -34.49 2.84 22.30
N GLU A 19 -34.11 3.80 21.45
CA GLU A 19 -33.15 4.87 21.76
C GLU A 19 -33.59 5.78 22.94
N ASP A 20 -34.87 5.70 23.31
CA ASP A 20 -35.55 6.48 24.35
C ASP A 20 -35.20 6.05 25.80
N ILE A 21 -34.56 4.88 25.99
CA ILE A 21 -34.30 4.31 27.33
C ILE A 21 -33.04 4.94 27.96
N GLN A 22 -33.26 5.82 28.93
CA GLN A 22 -32.23 6.59 29.63
C GLN A 22 -31.82 5.98 30.99
N SER A 23 -32.65 5.13 31.60
CA SER A 23 -32.40 4.53 32.92
C SER A 23 -32.84 3.07 33.02
N VAL A 24 -32.20 2.29 33.92
CA VAL A 24 -32.58 0.91 34.26
C VAL A 24 -34.02 0.85 34.81
N LYS A 25 -34.54 1.93 35.41
CA LYS A 25 -35.96 2.04 35.83
C LYS A 25 -36.98 1.86 34.70
N GLN A 26 -36.58 2.04 33.45
CA GLN A 26 -37.45 1.95 32.27
C GLN A 26 -37.42 0.55 31.63
N PHE A 27 -36.66 -0.39 32.19
CA PHE A 27 -36.59 -1.77 31.68
C PHE A 27 -37.85 -2.52 32.12
N THR A 28 -38.62 -3.00 31.15
CA THR A 28 -39.72 -3.95 31.39
C THR A 28 -39.17 -5.31 31.79
N SER A 29 -39.97 -6.11 32.50
CA SER A 29 -39.59 -7.48 32.90
C SER A 29 -39.25 -8.39 31.71
N GLU A 30 -39.85 -8.14 30.54
CA GLU A 30 -39.55 -8.83 29.29
C GLU A 30 -38.13 -8.51 28.79
N LEU A 31 -37.75 -7.23 28.74
CA LEU A 31 -36.38 -6.81 28.39
C LEU A 31 -35.33 -7.31 29.40
N ILE A 32 -35.69 -7.41 30.68
CA ILE A 32 -34.79 -7.92 31.73
C ILE A 32 -34.52 -9.41 31.52
N VAL A 33 -35.57 -10.22 31.32
CA VAL A 33 -35.44 -11.66 31.03
C VAL A 33 -34.67 -11.89 29.74
N GLU A 34 -34.97 -11.13 28.69
CA GLU A 34 -34.25 -11.21 27.43
C GLU A 34 -32.76 -10.86 27.57
N ALA A 35 -32.42 -9.77 28.25
CA ALA A 35 -31.04 -9.36 28.51
C ALA A 35 -30.25 -10.43 29.26
N VAL A 36 -30.85 -11.00 30.31
CA VAL A 36 -30.22 -12.05 31.11
C VAL A 36 -30.02 -13.32 30.27
N VAL A 37 -31.03 -13.80 29.55
CA VAL A 37 -30.89 -14.99 28.68
C VAL A 37 -29.82 -14.79 27.59
N ARG A 38 -29.77 -13.63 26.95
CA ARG A 38 -28.75 -13.31 25.94
C ARG A 38 -27.34 -13.30 26.55
N CYS A 39 -27.15 -12.69 27.72
CA CYS A 39 -25.88 -12.76 28.45
C CYS A 39 -25.51 -14.20 28.81
N LEU A 40 -26.44 -14.99 29.35
CA LEU A 40 -26.21 -16.40 29.72
C LEU A 40 -25.75 -17.23 28.51
N ARG A 41 -26.35 -17.05 27.32
CA ARG A 41 -25.96 -17.76 26.08
C ARG A 41 -24.54 -17.45 25.61
N VAL A 42 -24.03 -16.26 25.91
CA VAL A 42 -22.68 -15.83 25.51
C VAL A 42 -21.63 -16.22 26.55
N ILE A 43 -22.00 -16.25 27.84
CA ILE A 43 -21.12 -16.64 28.95
C ILE A 43 -20.98 -18.16 29.03
N ASP A 44 -22.10 -18.90 28.99
CA ASP A 44 -22.13 -20.36 29.04
C ASP A 44 -23.26 -20.93 28.16
N PRO A 45 -22.97 -21.24 26.88
CA PRO A 45 -23.95 -21.75 25.92
C PRO A 45 -24.85 -22.91 26.39
N PRO A 46 -24.38 -23.97 27.09
CA PRO A 46 -25.26 -25.02 27.60
C PRO A 46 -26.31 -24.52 28.61
N LEU A 47 -25.97 -23.59 29.50
CA LEU A 47 -26.94 -22.99 30.43
C LEU A 47 -27.91 -22.05 29.71
N GLY A 48 -27.41 -21.21 28.79
CA GLY A 48 -28.23 -20.20 28.11
C GLY A 48 -29.16 -20.75 27.01
N ASN A 49 -28.80 -21.85 26.35
CA ASN A 49 -29.59 -22.40 25.24
C ASN A 49 -30.85 -23.16 25.71
N GLY A 50 -30.88 -23.62 26.97
CA GLY A 50 -32.06 -24.25 27.58
C GLY A 50 -33.16 -23.26 28.01
N LEU A 51 -32.91 -21.94 27.91
CA LEU A 51 -33.78 -20.90 28.46
C LEU A 51 -34.43 -20.05 27.36
N SER A 52 -35.73 -19.75 27.54
CA SER A 52 -36.50 -18.89 26.64
C SER A 52 -36.18 -17.42 26.89
N ALA A 53 -35.77 -16.69 25.85
CA ALA A 53 -35.59 -15.23 25.91
C ALA A 53 -36.93 -14.46 25.98
N THR A 54 -38.04 -15.09 25.61
CA THR A 54 -39.38 -14.49 25.63
C THR A 54 -40.17 -14.95 26.86
N LEU A 55 -40.88 -14.01 27.48
CA LEU A 55 -41.66 -14.24 28.70
C LEU A 55 -42.97 -15.00 28.37
N PRO A 56 -43.25 -16.19 28.94
CA PRO A 56 -44.47 -16.96 28.64
C PRO A 56 -45.75 -16.22 29.05
N PRO A 57 -46.91 -16.45 28.42
CA PRO A 57 -48.16 -15.75 28.78
C PRO A 57 -48.75 -16.18 30.15
N GLY A 58 -48.49 -17.41 30.61
CA GLY A 58 -49.06 -17.94 31.87
C GLY A 58 -48.16 -17.74 33.09
N MET A 59 -48.71 -17.25 34.21
CA MET A 59 -47.95 -16.96 35.43
C MET A 59 -47.17 -18.15 36.02
N SER A 60 -47.68 -19.38 35.92
CA SER A 60 -46.97 -20.59 36.36
C SER A 60 -45.77 -20.96 35.47
N ALA A 61 -45.79 -20.56 34.19
CA ALA A 61 -44.65 -20.68 33.29
C ALA A 61 -43.64 -19.55 33.53
N ARG A 62 -44.12 -18.32 33.80
CA ARG A 62 -43.28 -17.19 34.22
C ARG A 62 -42.51 -17.49 35.51
N PHE A 63 -43.17 -18.06 36.53
CA PHE A 63 -42.53 -18.48 37.78
C PHE A 63 -41.41 -19.49 37.53
N ARG A 64 -41.68 -20.55 36.75
CA ARG A 64 -40.68 -21.58 36.41
C ARG A 64 -39.48 -20.98 35.66
N LEU A 65 -39.71 -20.15 34.65
CA LEU A 65 -38.64 -19.46 33.93
C LEU A 65 -37.81 -18.55 34.85
N GLY A 66 -38.46 -17.77 35.72
CA GLY A 66 -37.78 -16.92 36.70
C GLY A 66 -36.94 -17.69 37.71
N MET A 67 -37.38 -18.88 38.14
CA MET A 67 -36.59 -19.78 38.98
C MET A 67 -35.42 -20.41 38.23
N SER A 68 -35.61 -20.86 36.98
CA SER A 68 -34.52 -21.39 36.15
C SER A 68 -33.46 -20.33 35.82
N LEU A 69 -33.85 -19.06 35.64
CA LEU A 69 -32.94 -17.93 35.46
C LEU A 69 -32.18 -17.62 36.76
N ALA A 70 -32.87 -17.61 37.91
CA ALA A 70 -32.22 -17.45 39.20
C ALA A 70 -31.16 -18.53 39.44
N GLN A 71 -31.49 -19.80 39.16
CA GLN A 71 -30.56 -20.93 39.29
C GLN A 71 -29.37 -20.77 38.35
N ALA A 72 -29.57 -20.50 37.06
CA ALA A 72 -28.47 -20.33 36.11
C ALA A 72 -27.53 -19.17 36.49
N CYS A 73 -28.04 -18.08 37.08
CA CYS A 73 -27.21 -16.99 37.60
C CYS A 73 -26.46 -17.37 38.90
N GLN A 74 -27.05 -18.20 39.76
CA GLN A 74 -26.39 -18.75 40.95
C GLN A 74 -25.29 -19.75 40.59
N ASP A 75 -25.54 -20.63 39.61
CA ASP A 75 -24.58 -21.62 39.09
C ASP A 75 -23.35 -20.95 38.46
N LEU A 76 -23.51 -19.79 37.83
CA LEU A 76 -22.40 -18.92 37.38
C LEU A 76 -21.65 -18.20 38.52
N GLY A 77 -22.09 -18.35 39.77
CA GLY A 77 -21.45 -17.81 40.96
C GLY A 77 -21.91 -16.43 41.42
N TYR A 78 -23.15 -16.02 41.09
CA TYR A 78 -23.74 -14.81 41.69
C TYR A 78 -23.99 -15.01 43.19
N LYS A 79 -23.61 -14.02 44.01
CA LYS A 79 -23.60 -14.13 45.48
C LYS A 79 -24.79 -13.49 46.20
N GLY A 80 -25.66 -12.78 45.48
CA GLY A 80 -26.87 -12.19 46.06
C GLY A 80 -28.06 -13.14 45.97
N GLU A 81 -29.07 -12.93 46.82
CA GLU A 81 -30.34 -13.64 46.73
C GLU A 81 -31.06 -13.25 45.43
N ILE A 82 -31.27 -14.22 44.54
CA ILE A 82 -32.08 -14.07 43.32
C ILE A 82 -33.22 -15.08 43.39
N GLY A 83 -34.43 -14.65 43.04
CA GLY A 83 -35.55 -15.56 42.77
C GLY A 83 -36.40 -15.08 41.59
N TYR A 84 -37.50 -15.78 41.31
CA TYR A 84 -38.46 -15.37 40.27
C TYR A 84 -38.97 -13.93 40.44
N GLN A 85 -39.02 -13.43 41.68
CA GLN A 85 -39.46 -12.07 42.02
C GLN A 85 -38.53 -11.01 41.43
N THR A 86 -37.22 -11.24 41.41
CA THR A 86 -36.22 -10.31 40.86
C THR A 86 -36.48 -10.03 39.36
N PHE A 87 -36.96 -11.02 38.60
CA PHE A 87 -37.27 -10.88 37.17
C PHE A 87 -38.70 -10.41 36.87
N LEU A 88 -39.66 -10.68 37.75
CA LEU A 88 -41.09 -10.39 37.51
C LEU A 88 -41.59 -9.13 38.22
N TYR A 89 -40.97 -8.76 39.33
CA TYR A 89 -41.30 -7.63 40.20
C TYR A 89 -40.02 -6.81 40.48
N SER A 90 -39.31 -6.48 39.41
CA SER A 90 -37.92 -6.04 39.43
C SER A 90 -37.63 -4.80 40.27
N ASN A 91 -36.66 -4.93 41.17
CA ASN A 91 -36.11 -3.84 41.97
C ASN A 91 -34.82 -3.30 41.31
N GLU A 92 -34.71 -1.98 41.17
CA GLU A 92 -33.59 -1.32 40.47
C GLU A 92 -32.19 -1.70 40.98
N PRO A 93 -31.87 -1.67 42.31
CA PRO A 93 -30.55 -2.04 42.80
C PRO A 93 -30.21 -3.52 42.55
N GLU A 94 -31.19 -4.43 42.63
CA GLU A 94 -30.98 -5.87 42.41
C GLU A 94 -30.67 -6.16 40.93
N ILE A 95 -31.51 -5.65 40.02
CA ILE A 95 -31.29 -5.79 38.57
C ILE A 95 -30.01 -5.11 38.12
N ARG A 96 -29.68 -3.94 38.68
CA ARG A 96 -28.40 -3.28 38.40
C ARG A 96 -27.22 -4.15 38.83
N SER A 97 -27.29 -4.78 40.00
CA SER A 97 -26.22 -5.64 40.52
C SER A 97 -26.07 -6.93 39.70
N LEU A 98 -27.20 -7.53 39.31
CA LEU A 98 -27.25 -8.71 38.44
C LEU A 98 -26.67 -8.44 37.04
N LEU A 99 -27.10 -7.36 36.39
CA LEU A 99 -26.61 -7.00 35.06
C LEU A 99 -25.13 -6.60 35.08
N MET A 100 -24.67 -5.92 36.15
CA MET A 100 -23.24 -5.62 36.34
C MET A 100 -22.40 -6.91 36.43
N PHE A 101 -22.82 -7.87 37.25
CA PHE A 101 -22.15 -9.17 37.35
C PHE A 101 -22.10 -9.92 36.01
N LEU A 102 -23.22 -9.98 35.28
CA LEU A 102 -23.26 -10.64 33.98
C LEU A 102 -22.34 -9.94 32.96
N VAL A 103 -22.29 -8.60 32.95
CA VAL A 103 -21.38 -7.84 32.08
C VAL A 103 -19.91 -8.05 32.43
N GLU A 104 -19.57 -8.19 33.72
CA GLU A 104 -18.20 -8.53 34.15
C GLU A 104 -17.77 -9.95 33.76
N LYS A 105 -18.74 -10.84 33.54
CA LYS A 105 -18.54 -12.24 33.10
C LYS A 105 -18.59 -12.45 31.59
N LEU A 106 -19.07 -11.48 30.81
CA LEU A 106 -19.00 -11.54 29.35
C LEU A 106 -17.54 -11.65 28.87
N PRO A 107 -17.26 -12.40 27.79
CA PRO A 107 -15.97 -12.36 27.11
C PRO A 107 -15.65 -10.92 26.74
N ARG A 108 -14.55 -10.38 27.28
CA ARG A 108 -14.11 -9.03 26.94
C ARG A 108 -13.59 -9.03 25.51
N GLU A 109 -14.40 -8.51 24.57
CA GLU A 109 -13.86 -8.04 23.30
C GLU A 109 -12.72 -7.04 23.59
N SER A 110 -11.61 -7.21 22.90
CA SER A 110 -10.34 -6.53 23.15
C SER A 110 -10.36 -5.07 22.68
N ALA A 111 -11.17 -4.25 23.36
CA ALA A 111 -11.23 -2.80 23.22
C ALA A 111 -10.03 -2.07 23.86
N GLU A 112 -9.15 -2.78 24.59
CA GLU A 112 -7.92 -2.25 25.19
C GLU A 112 -6.70 -2.52 24.29
N ALA A 113 -6.69 -1.88 23.12
CA ALA A 113 -5.53 -1.84 22.22
C ALA A 113 -5.39 -0.48 21.50
N SER A 114 -5.79 0.61 22.18
CA SER A 114 -5.78 1.97 21.60
C SER A 114 -4.43 2.70 21.67
N ASP A 115 -3.49 2.27 22.53
CA ASP A 115 -2.28 3.03 22.87
C ASP A 115 -0.99 2.19 22.87
N GLN A 116 -0.74 1.45 21.78
CA GLN A 116 0.62 1.06 21.39
C GLN A 116 0.80 1.21 19.88
N PRO A 117 2.01 1.58 19.39
CA PRO A 117 2.31 1.63 17.96
C PRO A 117 2.30 0.21 17.39
N THR A 118 1.11 -0.23 16.96
CA THR A 118 0.87 -1.58 16.46
C THR A 118 1.77 -1.81 15.23
N GLY A 119 2.80 -2.64 15.38
CA GLY A 119 3.80 -2.85 14.33
C GLY A 119 3.14 -3.25 13.00
N LYS A 120 3.73 -2.83 11.88
CA LYS A 120 3.15 -3.04 10.52
C LYS A 120 2.71 -4.50 10.27
N LEU A 121 3.41 -5.46 10.86
CA LEU A 121 3.08 -6.89 10.83
C LEU A 121 1.72 -7.22 11.47
N ALA A 122 1.40 -6.64 12.63
CA ALA A 122 0.14 -6.89 13.34
C ALA A 122 -1.05 -6.18 12.66
N LEU A 123 -0.84 -5.01 12.05
CA LEU A 123 -1.83 -4.37 11.17
C LEU A 123 -2.09 -5.22 9.91
N LEU A 124 -1.03 -5.79 9.32
CA LEU A 124 -1.15 -6.71 8.18
C LEU A 124 -1.88 -8.00 8.56
N GLN A 125 -1.53 -8.63 9.69
CA GLN A 125 -2.21 -9.83 10.20
C GLN A 125 -3.70 -9.57 10.45
N LYS A 126 -4.06 -8.42 11.04
CA LYS A 126 -5.45 -8.01 11.22
C LYS A 126 -6.17 -7.85 9.87
N SER A 127 -5.57 -7.13 8.92
CA SER A 127 -6.13 -6.96 7.57
C SER A 127 -6.31 -8.29 6.82
N ILE A 128 -5.36 -9.22 6.95
CA ILE A 128 -5.47 -10.58 6.39
C ILE A 128 -6.61 -11.35 7.05
N ALA A 129 -6.72 -11.32 8.38
CA ALA A 129 -7.78 -12.00 9.12
C ALA A 129 -9.17 -11.44 8.78
N ASP A 130 -9.31 -10.12 8.70
CA ASP A 130 -10.55 -9.44 8.32
C ASP A 130 -10.96 -9.81 6.88
N GLN A 131 -9.99 -9.84 5.95
CA GLN A 131 -10.24 -10.23 4.55
C GLN A 131 -10.62 -11.72 4.40
N ILE A 132 -9.93 -12.62 5.11
CA ILE A 132 -10.28 -14.06 5.14
C ILE A 132 -11.69 -14.24 5.72
N LYS A 133 -12.01 -13.56 6.82
CA LYS A 133 -13.35 -13.60 7.44
C LYS A 133 -14.43 -13.08 6.49
N ALA A 134 -14.17 -12.01 5.75
CA ALA A 134 -15.08 -11.49 4.73
C ALA A 134 -15.28 -12.48 3.57
N GLN A 135 -14.23 -13.17 3.12
CA GLN A 135 -14.32 -14.19 2.05
C GLN A 135 -15.06 -15.46 2.51
N LEU A 136 -14.81 -15.93 3.72
CA LEU A 136 -15.49 -17.10 4.30
C LEU A 136 -16.98 -16.84 4.63
N ALA A 137 -17.37 -15.57 4.80
CA ALA A 137 -18.77 -15.19 5.00
C ALA A 137 -19.60 -15.24 3.70
N VAL A 138 -18.98 -15.33 2.51
CA VAL A 138 -19.69 -15.45 1.24
C VAL A 138 -20.07 -16.91 1.00
N SER A 139 -21.36 -17.19 0.79
CA SER A 139 -21.84 -18.53 0.45
C SER A 139 -21.10 -19.11 -0.76
N TRP A 140 -20.60 -20.34 -0.65
CA TRP A 140 -19.95 -21.02 -1.76
C TRP A 140 -20.99 -21.39 -2.82
N VAL A 141 -20.73 -20.99 -4.07
CA VAL A 141 -21.62 -21.24 -5.22
C VAL A 141 -20.77 -21.79 -6.38
N PRO A 142 -21.23 -22.86 -7.07
CA PRO A 142 -20.54 -23.40 -8.25
C PRO A 142 -20.28 -22.32 -9.32
N PRO A 143 -19.16 -22.37 -10.07
CA PRO A 143 -18.79 -21.33 -11.03
C PRO A 143 -19.88 -20.98 -12.06
N SER A 144 -20.66 -21.97 -12.49
CA SER A 144 -21.79 -21.83 -13.42
C SER A 144 -22.98 -21.03 -12.88
N CYS A 145 -23.06 -20.83 -11.56
CA CYS A 145 -24.19 -20.20 -10.88
C CYS A 145 -23.80 -18.86 -10.20
N ARG A 146 -22.60 -18.33 -10.46
CA ARG A 146 -22.13 -17.08 -9.83
C ARG A 146 -22.66 -15.86 -10.56
N LEU A 147 -23.27 -14.94 -9.80
CA LEU A 147 -23.58 -13.58 -10.26
C LEU A 147 -22.28 -12.76 -10.43
N PRO A 148 -22.22 -11.77 -11.35
CA PRO A 148 -21.00 -10.99 -11.62
C PRO A 148 -20.37 -10.34 -10.37
N PHE A 149 -21.19 -9.91 -9.41
CA PHE A 149 -20.75 -9.35 -8.13
C PHE A 149 -19.98 -10.36 -7.25
N LEU A 150 -20.36 -11.65 -7.31
CA LEU A 150 -19.67 -12.73 -6.60
C LEU A 150 -18.35 -13.11 -7.27
N CYS A 151 -18.20 -12.88 -8.58
CA CYS A 151 -16.95 -13.11 -9.31
C CYS A 151 -15.84 -12.10 -8.95
N GLN A 152 -16.18 -10.90 -8.49
CA GLN A 152 -15.18 -9.92 -7.99
C GLN A 152 -14.74 -10.18 -6.55
N THR A 153 -15.61 -10.75 -5.71
CA THR A 153 -15.34 -10.99 -4.28
C THR A 153 -14.75 -12.38 -4.01
N GLN A 154 -15.22 -13.41 -4.72
CA GLN A 154 -14.60 -14.74 -4.73
C GLN A 154 -13.48 -14.80 -5.78
N VAL A 155 -12.31 -14.25 -5.42
CA VAL A 155 -11.06 -14.51 -6.14
C VAL A 155 -10.88 -16.03 -6.33
N TYR A 156 -10.42 -16.43 -7.51
CA TYR A 156 -10.26 -17.83 -7.93
C TYR A 156 -9.45 -18.70 -6.94
N LEU A 157 -10.12 -19.32 -5.97
CA LEU A 157 -9.60 -20.44 -5.17
C LEU A 157 -9.55 -21.76 -5.97
N ASN A 158 -9.44 -21.68 -7.29
CA ASN A 158 -9.29 -22.81 -8.22
C ASN A 158 -7.91 -22.81 -8.92
N TYR A 159 -7.00 -21.89 -8.56
CA TYR A 159 -5.59 -22.06 -8.88
C TYR A 159 -4.94 -22.94 -7.80
N PRO A 160 -4.29 -24.06 -8.15
CA PRO A 160 -3.49 -24.79 -7.19
C PRO A 160 -2.37 -23.88 -6.66
N PHE A 161 -2.08 -23.96 -5.36
CA PHE A 161 -0.92 -23.29 -4.75
C PHE A 161 0.37 -23.99 -5.22
N CYS A 162 0.78 -23.72 -6.46
CA CYS A 162 2.03 -24.20 -7.03
C CYS A 162 3.14 -23.19 -6.73
N ALA A 163 4.02 -23.52 -5.78
CA ALA A 163 5.29 -22.80 -5.63
C ALA A 163 6.28 -23.25 -6.71
N TYR A 164 6.99 -22.29 -7.30
CA TYR A 164 8.10 -22.52 -8.23
C TYR A 164 9.43 -22.10 -7.58
N PRO A 165 10.53 -22.87 -7.74
CA PRO A 165 11.84 -22.49 -7.22
C PRO A 165 12.26 -21.12 -7.76
N SER A 166 12.19 -20.09 -6.91
CA SER A 166 12.54 -18.71 -7.24
C SER A 166 13.95 -18.41 -6.72
N SER A 167 14.77 -17.77 -7.54
CA SER A 167 16.16 -17.45 -7.20
C SER A 167 16.26 -15.99 -6.77
N MET A 168 16.54 -15.77 -5.49
CA MET A 168 16.79 -14.44 -4.93
C MET A 168 18.29 -14.10 -4.92
N PRO A 169 18.69 -12.82 -5.12
CA PRO A 169 20.10 -12.44 -5.16
C PRO A 169 20.81 -12.59 -3.81
N ASN A 170 21.49 -13.71 -3.60
CA ASN A 170 22.26 -13.96 -2.38
C ASN A 170 23.66 -13.31 -2.41
N SER A 171 24.18 -12.86 -1.26
CA SER A 171 25.26 -11.84 -1.20
C SER A 171 26.70 -12.34 -1.45
N VAL A 172 26.91 -13.31 -2.34
CA VAL A 172 28.25 -13.75 -2.77
C VAL A 172 28.70 -12.94 -3.99
N VAL A 173 29.91 -12.38 -3.94
CA VAL A 173 30.35 -11.31 -4.87
C VAL A 173 30.38 -11.74 -6.34
N GLU A 174 30.78 -12.98 -6.65
CA GLU A 174 30.82 -13.49 -8.02
C GLU A 174 29.43 -13.68 -8.64
N VAL A 175 28.43 -14.08 -7.82
CA VAL A 175 27.08 -14.39 -8.31
C VAL A 175 26.27 -13.10 -8.59
N LYS A 176 26.67 -11.97 -8.00
CA LYS A 176 26.01 -10.66 -8.22
C LYS A 176 26.05 -10.19 -9.69
N LYS A 177 27.04 -10.58 -10.49
CA LYS A 177 27.06 -10.28 -11.93
C LYS A 177 25.98 -11.07 -12.68
N TYR A 178 25.91 -12.39 -12.45
CA TYR A 178 24.87 -13.25 -13.00
C TYR A 178 23.45 -12.74 -12.66
N TYR A 179 23.23 -12.38 -11.40
CA TYR A 179 21.95 -11.83 -10.94
C TYR A 179 21.59 -10.45 -11.52
N LYS A 180 22.57 -9.67 -11.98
CA LYS A 180 22.34 -8.35 -12.58
C LYS A 180 22.05 -8.45 -14.08
N ASP A 181 22.78 -9.33 -14.76
CA ASP A 181 22.85 -9.32 -16.23
C ASP A 181 21.97 -10.41 -16.88
N PHE A 182 21.58 -11.47 -16.13
CA PHE A 182 20.86 -12.63 -16.69
C PHE A 182 19.61 -13.09 -15.90
N LEU A 183 19.45 -12.69 -14.64
CA LEU A 183 18.31 -13.11 -13.82
C LEU A 183 17.07 -12.24 -14.10
N LEU A 184 15.94 -12.88 -14.42
CA LEU A 184 14.65 -12.23 -14.54
C LEU A 184 14.18 -11.64 -13.18
N PRO A 185 13.46 -10.51 -13.18
CA PRO A 185 12.79 -10.00 -11.98
C PRO A 185 11.90 -11.06 -11.35
N VAL A 186 11.78 -11.07 -10.03
CA VAL A 186 11.09 -12.14 -9.26
C VAL A 186 9.63 -12.33 -9.69
N THR A 187 8.96 -11.26 -10.11
CA THR A 187 7.59 -11.27 -10.67
C THR A 187 7.47 -11.94 -12.04
N ALA A 188 8.60 -12.20 -12.71
CA ALA A 188 8.71 -12.79 -14.03
C ALA A 188 9.54 -14.10 -14.05
N GLN A 189 9.96 -14.61 -12.88
CA GLN A 189 10.60 -15.94 -12.78
C GLN A 189 9.60 -17.10 -12.88
N PRO A 190 8.41 -17.06 -12.24
CA PRO A 190 7.40 -18.09 -12.43
C PRO A 190 6.72 -17.96 -13.80
N SER A 191 6.37 -19.10 -14.40
CA SER A 191 5.66 -19.17 -15.68
C SER A 191 4.22 -18.66 -15.63
N GLN A 192 3.66 -18.46 -14.44
CA GLN A 192 2.33 -17.91 -14.20
C GLN A 192 2.40 -16.81 -13.14
N HIS A 193 1.82 -15.63 -13.41
CA HIS A 193 1.85 -14.53 -12.43
C HIS A 193 1.04 -14.84 -11.15
N SER A 194 0.07 -15.77 -11.23
CA SER A 194 -0.71 -16.26 -10.08
C SER A 194 0.11 -17.09 -9.08
N SER A 195 1.23 -17.70 -9.47
CA SER A 195 2.10 -18.48 -8.58
C SER A 195 3.20 -17.64 -7.90
N VAL A 196 3.37 -16.37 -8.27
CA VAL A 196 4.36 -15.48 -7.64
C VAL A 196 4.19 -15.37 -6.12
N PRO A 197 2.98 -15.16 -5.56
CA PRO A 197 2.82 -15.07 -4.10
C PRO A 197 3.10 -16.40 -3.39
N ALA A 198 2.67 -17.52 -3.96
CA ALA A 198 2.92 -18.86 -3.40
C ALA A 198 4.43 -19.18 -3.39
N SER A 199 5.13 -18.86 -4.49
CA SER A 199 6.57 -19.10 -4.64
C SER A 199 7.40 -18.24 -3.67
N LEU A 200 7.00 -16.99 -3.44
CA LEU A 200 7.61 -16.10 -2.46
C LEU A 200 7.39 -16.56 -1.01
N LEU A 201 6.15 -16.97 -0.68
CA LEU A 201 5.82 -17.47 0.65
C LEU A 201 6.57 -18.77 0.96
N GLU A 202 6.66 -19.70 0.00
CA GLU A 202 7.44 -20.93 0.12
C GLU A 202 8.93 -20.63 0.31
N HIS A 203 9.49 -19.72 -0.48
CA HIS A 203 10.90 -19.32 -0.35
C HIS A 203 11.20 -18.74 1.04
N HIS A 204 10.38 -17.82 1.53
CA HIS A 204 10.53 -17.25 2.87
C HIS A 204 10.30 -18.29 3.98
N ALA A 205 9.36 -19.23 3.80
CA ALA A 205 9.12 -20.32 4.75
C ALA A 205 10.32 -21.27 4.84
N LEU A 206 10.94 -21.60 3.70
CA LEU A 206 12.17 -22.40 3.64
C LEU A 206 13.35 -21.69 4.30
N GLU A 207 13.53 -20.39 4.08
CA GLU A 207 14.58 -19.61 4.76
C GLU A 207 14.39 -19.54 6.27
N LEU A 208 13.15 -19.30 6.74
CA LEU A 208 12.81 -19.27 8.16
C LEU A 208 12.97 -20.65 8.82
N SER A 209 12.50 -21.73 8.17
CA SER A 209 12.68 -23.09 8.66
C SER A 209 14.16 -23.47 8.72
N ALA A 210 14.95 -23.18 7.69
CA ALA A 210 16.39 -23.45 7.69
C ALA A 210 17.13 -22.65 8.77
N ALA A 211 16.72 -21.40 9.04
CA ALA A 211 17.26 -20.59 10.13
C ALA A 211 16.89 -21.17 11.51
N GLN A 212 15.63 -21.59 11.71
CA GLN A 212 15.16 -22.19 12.96
C GLN A 212 15.78 -23.57 13.22
N GLU A 213 15.92 -24.41 12.19
CA GLU A 213 16.62 -25.70 12.27
C GLU A 213 18.10 -25.50 12.62
N TRP A 214 18.77 -24.54 11.97
CA TRP A 214 20.14 -24.16 12.31
C TRP A 214 20.25 -23.67 13.76
N GLU A 215 19.34 -22.81 14.22
CA GLU A 215 19.35 -22.28 15.59
C GLU A 215 19.11 -23.40 16.62
N ASN A 216 18.17 -24.30 16.34
CA ASN A 216 17.90 -25.48 17.18
C ASN A 216 19.10 -26.43 17.23
N GLU A 217 19.75 -26.73 16.10
CA GLU A 217 20.95 -27.57 16.03
C GLU A 217 22.16 -26.90 16.69
N TRP A 218 22.33 -25.60 16.48
CA TRP A 218 23.41 -24.83 17.08
C TRP A 218 23.27 -24.81 18.60
N ASN A 219 22.09 -24.53 19.13
CA ASN A 219 21.85 -24.48 20.57
C ASN A 219 21.89 -25.87 21.24
N SER A 220 21.52 -26.94 20.53
CA SER A 220 21.54 -28.30 21.09
C SER A 220 22.89 -29.03 20.96
N GLN A 221 23.56 -28.92 19.80
CA GLN A 221 24.77 -29.69 19.47
C GLN A 221 25.97 -28.80 19.13
N GLY A 222 25.73 -27.61 18.55
CA GLY A 222 26.76 -26.64 18.20
C GLY A 222 27.51 -26.09 19.41
N LEU A 223 26.80 -25.54 20.39
CA LEU A 223 27.36 -25.01 21.64
C LEU A 223 28.17 -26.06 22.41
N LEU A 224 27.68 -27.31 22.46
CA LEU A 224 28.37 -28.42 23.11
C LEU A 224 29.67 -28.83 22.39
N SER A 225 29.81 -28.51 21.09
CA SER A 225 31.00 -28.86 20.31
C SER A 225 32.23 -28.01 20.60
N ARG A 226 32.06 -26.84 21.23
CA ARG A 226 33.10 -25.83 21.48
C ARG A 226 33.87 -25.35 20.24
N LEU A 227 33.30 -25.53 19.05
CA LEU A 227 33.84 -25.01 17.78
C LEU A 227 33.26 -23.62 17.50
N SER A 228 33.88 -22.88 16.58
CA SER A 228 33.21 -21.70 16.00
C SER A 228 31.99 -22.15 15.16
N PRO A 229 30.99 -21.27 14.92
CA PRO A 229 29.86 -21.59 14.04
C PRO A 229 30.29 -22.01 12.63
N GLU A 230 31.38 -21.41 12.13
CA GLU A 230 31.93 -21.66 10.80
C GLU A 230 32.67 -23.00 10.73
N ASP A 231 33.49 -23.32 11.75
CA ASP A 231 34.16 -24.62 11.89
C ASP A 231 33.18 -25.77 12.10
N TYR A 232 32.10 -25.53 12.87
CA TYR A 232 31.04 -26.51 13.03
C TYR A 232 30.33 -26.79 11.70
N ARG A 233 29.98 -25.73 10.94
CA ARG A 233 29.38 -25.86 9.60
C ARG A 233 30.30 -26.57 8.62
N SER A 234 31.59 -26.23 8.56
CA SER A 234 32.56 -26.86 7.66
C SER A 234 32.77 -28.34 8.01
N ARG A 235 32.89 -28.66 9.30
CA ARG A 235 33.08 -30.04 9.79
C ARG A 235 31.82 -30.90 9.65
N LYS A 236 30.63 -30.32 9.84
CA LYS A 236 29.34 -30.96 9.52
C LYS A 236 29.22 -31.25 8.02
N ARG A 237 29.52 -30.27 7.16
CA ARG A 237 29.51 -30.41 5.69
C ARG A 237 30.46 -31.53 5.24
N ALA A 238 31.69 -31.56 5.75
CA ALA A 238 32.66 -32.61 5.42
C ALA A 238 32.22 -34.01 5.89
N ARG A 239 31.57 -34.12 7.05
CA ARG A 239 30.97 -35.39 7.53
C ARG A 239 29.82 -35.86 6.62
N LEU A 240 28.92 -34.96 6.25
CA LEU A 240 27.81 -35.23 5.33
C LEU A 240 28.31 -35.66 3.95
N GLN A 241 29.26 -34.92 3.36
CA GLN A 241 29.88 -35.28 2.08
C GLN A 241 30.55 -36.65 2.14
N LYS A 242 31.30 -36.97 3.21
CA LYS A 242 31.87 -38.32 3.40
C LYS A 242 30.79 -39.40 3.51
N ARG A 243 29.69 -39.16 4.25
CA ARG A 243 28.58 -40.11 4.36
C ARG A 243 27.86 -40.32 3.03
N ILE A 244 27.59 -39.24 2.27
CA ILE A 244 26.99 -39.31 0.94
C ILE A 244 27.89 -40.08 -0.03
N LEU A 245 29.19 -39.78 -0.07
CA LEU A 245 30.16 -40.49 -0.91
C LEU A 245 30.26 -41.97 -0.55
N GLU A 246 30.21 -42.33 0.74
CA GLU A 246 30.23 -43.73 1.16
C GLU A 246 28.93 -44.45 0.76
N GLN A 247 27.77 -43.82 0.94
CA GLN A 247 26.47 -44.40 0.55
C GLN A 247 26.34 -44.55 -0.98
N LEU A 248 26.79 -43.57 -1.76
CA LEU A 248 26.85 -43.68 -3.22
C LEU A 248 27.85 -44.76 -3.67
N ARG A 249 28.96 -44.95 -2.96
CA ARG A 249 29.91 -46.05 -3.22
C ARG A 249 29.31 -47.41 -2.93
N VAL A 250 28.57 -47.57 -1.83
CA VAL A 250 27.85 -48.80 -1.47
C VAL A 250 26.74 -49.10 -2.49
N ALA A 251 25.94 -48.11 -2.87
CA ALA A 251 24.90 -48.26 -3.90
C ALA A 251 25.46 -48.54 -5.30
N ALA A 252 26.71 -48.18 -5.59
CA ALA A 252 27.38 -48.44 -6.86
C ALA A 252 28.13 -49.79 -6.91
N GLN A 253 28.19 -50.56 -5.81
CA GLN A 253 28.83 -51.88 -5.82
C GLN A 253 27.87 -52.96 -6.38
N PRO A 254 28.27 -53.75 -7.40
CA PRO A 254 27.47 -54.87 -7.86
C PRO A 254 27.42 -55.96 -6.79
N CYS A 255 26.22 -56.35 -6.37
CA CYS A 255 26.03 -57.50 -5.51
C CYS A 255 26.28 -58.79 -6.31
N LEU A 256 27.47 -59.37 -6.13
CA LEU A 256 27.78 -60.74 -6.52
C LEU A 256 27.30 -61.68 -5.42
N ASP A 257 25.98 -61.96 -5.40
CA ASP A 257 25.39 -63.23 -4.97
C ASP A 257 23.85 -63.15 -4.98
N SER A 258 23.25 -63.57 -6.09
CA SER A 258 22.04 -64.41 -6.15
C SER A 258 21.50 -64.41 -7.59
N GLN A 259 21.62 -65.54 -8.28
CA GLN A 259 20.92 -65.76 -9.54
C GLN A 259 19.47 -66.18 -9.25
N ASN A 260 18.52 -65.70 -10.06
CA ASN A 260 17.11 -66.08 -10.09
C ASN A 260 16.17 -65.42 -9.03
N ALA A 261 16.01 -64.10 -9.12
CA ALA A 261 14.75 -63.43 -8.82
C ALA A 261 14.54 -62.27 -9.82
N PRO A 262 13.30 -61.94 -10.25
CA PRO A 262 13.06 -60.78 -11.07
C PRO A 262 13.38 -59.52 -10.27
N ARG A 263 13.98 -58.50 -10.92
CA ARG A 263 14.34 -57.23 -10.27
C ARG A 263 13.10 -56.42 -9.89
N SER A 264 12.51 -56.72 -8.74
CA SER A 264 11.89 -55.67 -7.93
C SER A 264 13.01 -54.72 -7.51
N GLY A 265 12.99 -53.48 -8.01
CA GLY A 265 14.01 -52.50 -7.67
C GLY A 265 14.10 -52.33 -6.15
N GLN A 266 15.31 -52.20 -5.62
CA GLN A 266 15.51 -51.77 -4.24
C GLN A 266 14.75 -50.45 -4.06
N ASP A 267 13.82 -50.45 -3.11
CA ASP A 267 12.83 -49.39 -3.02
C ASP A 267 13.52 -48.07 -2.70
N LEU A 268 13.16 -47.00 -3.42
CA LEU A 268 13.68 -45.66 -3.18
C LEU A 268 13.40 -45.24 -1.72
N ALA A 269 12.31 -45.74 -1.15
CA ALA A 269 11.97 -45.58 0.27
C ALA A 269 13.05 -46.14 1.22
N GLU A 270 13.62 -47.32 0.93
CA GLU A 270 14.63 -47.98 1.78
C GLU A 270 15.95 -47.19 1.77
N LEU A 271 16.35 -46.68 0.60
CA LEU A 271 17.49 -45.79 0.45
C LEU A 271 17.27 -44.45 1.17
N LEU A 272 16.09 -43.83 1.05
CA LEU A 272 15.74 -42.60 1.75
C LEU A 272 15.68 -42.78 3.28
N HIS A 273 15.19 -43.92 3.77
CA HIS A 273 15.22 -44.27 5.20
C HIS A 273 16.63 -44.36 5.78
N SER A 274 17.67 -44.69 4.98
CA SER A 274 19.07 -44.69 5.43
C SER A 274 19.67 -43.28 5.65
N PHE A 275 19.05 -42.24 5.05
CA PHE A 275 19.39 -40.84 5.27
C PHE A 275 18.63 -40.24 6.46
N GLY A 276 17.42 -40.73 6.75
CA GLY A 276 16.69 -40.40 7.97
C GLY A 276 17.47 -40.82 9.22
N GLY A 277 17.69 -39.90 10.16
CA GLY A 277 18.33 -40.22 11.42
C GLY A 277 17.49 -41.22 12.22
N ALA A 278 18.09 -42.34 12.63
CA ALA A 278 17.41 -43.33 13.45
C ALA A 278 16.92 -42.70 14.76
N SER A 279 15.61 -42.73 14.98
CA SER A 279 15.03 -42.42 16.29
C SER A 279 15.54 -43.43 17.33
N ILE A 280 15.61 -42.98 18.58
CA ILE A 280 16.16 -43.75 19.69
C ILE A 280 15.24 -44.95 19.98
N GLY A 281 15.67 -46.13 19.54
CA GLY A 281 15.01 -47.42 19.78
C GLY A 281 16.04 -48.53 19.62
N GLY A 282 16.30 -49.30 20.68
CA GLY A 282 17.52 -50.10 20.78
C GLY A 282 17.54 -51.34 19.89
N ASN A 283 18.71 -51.61 19.30
CA ASN A 283 19.25 -52.97 19.29
C ASN A 283 20.78 -52.97 19.27
N VAL A 284 21.36 -54.04 19.81
CA VAL A 284 22.76 -54.12 20.25
C VAL A 284 23.75 -54.17 19.07
N LEU A 285 24.69 -53.21 19.01
CA LEU A 285 25.84 -53.27 18.11
C LEU A 285 27.03 -53.98 18.78
N THR A 286 27.37 -55.15 18.27
CA THR A 286 28.63 -55.85 18.57
C THR A 286 29.82 -55.11 17.96
N LYS A 287 30.96 -55.13 18.66
CA LYS A 287 32.19 -54.46 18.25
C LYS A 287 32.85 -55.17 17.07
N GLY A 288 33.24 -54.42 16.03
CA GLY A 288 34.02 -54.92 14.88
C GLY A 288 35.24 -54.03 14.61
N THR A 289 36.42 -54.50 14.99
CA THR A 289 37.68 -53.74 14.95
C THR A 289 38.29 -53.73 13.54
N ARG A 290 38.54 -52.55 12.94
CA ARG A 290 39.17 -52.44 11.61
C ARG A 290 40.68 -52.19 11.72
N PHE A 291 41.45 -53.27 11.86
CA PHE A 291 42.91 -53.28 11.75
C PHE A 291 43.35 -54.55 11.00
N THR A 292 43.53 -54.46 9.68
CA THR A 292 44.23 -55.44 8.84
C THR A 292 44.41 -54.86 7.43
N HIS A 293 45.64 -54.55 7.05
CA HIS A 293 46.05 -54.49 5.64
C HIS A 293 47.50 -54.95 5.56
N THR A 294 47.67 -56.27 5.57
CA THR A 294 48.93 -56.95 5.34
C THR A 294 48.63 -58.19 4.50
N GLU A 295 49.61 -58.61 3.71
CA GLU A 295 49.63 -59.81 2.85
C GLU A 295 49.02 -59.64 1.45
N LYS A 296 49.65 -60.16 0.37
CA LYS A 296 51.02 -60.69 0.18
C LYS A 296 51.27 -60.68 -1.34
N PHE A 297 52.40 -60.15 -1.82
CA PHE A 297 52.88 -60.41 -3.19
C PHE A 297 54.06 -61.38 -3.13
N THR A 298 53.95 -62.51 -3.82
CA THR A 298 54.98 -63.55 -3.88
C THR A 298 55.99 -63.27 -4.99
N PHE A 299 57.20 -62.87 -4.57
CA PHE A 299 58.48 -63.44 -5.00
C PHE A 299 58.60 -64.02 -6.42
N THR A 300 59.48 -63.44 -7.23
CA THR A 300 60.35 -64.23 -8.12
C THR A 300 61.76 -63.66 -8.06
N GLN A 301 62.73 -64.53 -7.81
CA GLN A 301 64.12 -64.19 -7.54
C GLN A 301 64.95 -64.25 -8.82
N VAL A 302 65.65 -63.15 -9.14
CA VAL A 302 66.86 -63.16 -9.97
C VAL A 302 67.94 -62.39 -9.21
N ILE A 303 69.20 -62.80 -9.36
CA ILE A 303 70.27 -62.70 -8.36
C ILE A 303 71.35 -61.67 -8.73
N LEU A 304 71.92 -60.99 -7.72
CA LEU A 304 73.13 -60.12 -7.72
C LEU A 304 73.02 -58.80 -8.54
N THR A 305 73.62 -57.66 -8.17
CA THR A 305 74.84 -57.42 -7.36
C THR A 305 74.88 -56.00 -6.70
N PHE A 306 75.67 -55.84 -5.62
CA PHE A 306 76.44 -54.64 -5.21
C PHE A 306 75.84 -53.49 -4.32
N LEU A 307 76.08 -53.59 -2.99
CA LEU A 307 76.71 -52.62 -2.03
C LEU A 307 76.43 -51.08 -2.10
N CYS A 308 76.51 -50.25 -1.05
CA CYS A 308 76.39 -50.25 0.42
C CYS A 308 77.05 -48.96 1.01
N THR A 309 76.66 -48.58 2.25
CA THR A 309 77.20 -47.48 3.12
C THR A 309 76.79 -46.03 2.73
N ASN A 310 76.86 -44.97 3.57
CA ASN A 310 77.35 -44.82 4.97
C ASN A 310 76.55 -43.74 5.80
N SER A 311 77.04 -43.32 6.98
CA SER A 311 76.30 -42.55 8.03
C SER A 311 76.83 -41.14 8.44
N LEU A 312 75.97 -40.36 9.15
CA LEU A 312 76.21 -39.07 9.87
C LEU A 312 77.16 -39.17 11.11
N PRO A 313 77.74 -38.07 11.67
CA PRO A 313 77.15 -37.37 12.86
C PRO A 313 77.50 -35.86 13.13
N ASN A 314 76.84 -35.30 14.16
CA ASN A 314 76.78 -33.90 14.72
C ASN A 314 78.09 -33.23 15.23
N SER A 315 78.06 -31.88 15.40
CA SER A 315 78.34 -31.18 16.69
C SER A 315 77.97 -29.67 16.71
N HIS A 316 77.98 -29.03 17.89
CA HIS A 316 77.45 -27.68 18.24
C HIS A 316 78.24 -26.46 17.72
N GLN A 317 77.57 -25.31 17.53
CA GLN A 317 78.18 -23.99 17.25
C GLN A 317 77.42 -22.82 17.94
N SER A 318 78.08 -21.64 18.02
CA SER A 318 77.61 -20.42 18.69
C SER A 318 76.48 -19.69 17.94
N GLU A 319 75.67 -18.91 18.67
CA GLU A 319 74.46 -18.26 18.13
C GLU A 319 74.75 -17.20 17.06
N GLU A 320 75.91 -16.53 17.10
CA GLU A 320 76.31 -15.53 16.09
C GLU A 320 76.82 -16.17 14.79
N ASP A 321 77.62 -17.24 14.87
CA ASP A 321 78.04 -18.03 13.70
C ASP A 321 76.84 -18.71 13.02
N LEU A 322 75.87 -19.18 13.82
CA LEU A 322 74.61 -19.70 13.31
C LEU A 322 73.83 -18.64 12.54
N ARG A 323 73.74 -17.40 13.05
CA ARG A 323 73.06 -16.29 12.33
C ARG A 323 73.80 -15.88 11.06
N ALA A 324 75.14 -15.85 11.05
CA ALA A 324 75.92 -15.55 9.85
C ALA A 324 75.70 -16.61 8.75
N ARG A 325 75.77 -17.90 9.11
CA ARG A 325 75.49 -19.00 8.18
C ARG A 325 74.04 -19.00 7.70
N GLN A 326 73.09 -18.75 8.58
CA GLN A 326 71.68 -18.59 8.20
C GLN A 326 71.49 -17.43 7.21
N GLN A 327 72.18 -16.30 7.39
CA GLN A 327 72.09 -15.15 6.48
C GLN A 327 72.68 -15.47 5.09
N GLU A 328 73.79 -16.22 5.04
CA GLU A 328 74.44 -16.63 3.79
C GLU A 328 73.66 -17.75 3.06
N GLU A 329 73.09 -18.71 3.80
CA GLU A 329 72.13 -19.69 3.28
C GLU A 329 70.86 -19.00 2.75
N VAL A 330 70.31 -18.01 3.47
CA VAL A 330 69.17 -17.21 3.00
C VAL A 330 69.51 -16.43 1.74
N ALA A 331 70.70 -15.83 1.63
CA ALA A 331 71.14 -15.14 0.41
C ALA A 331 71.30 -16.11 -0.79
N SER A 332 71.86 -17.30 -0.56
CA SER A 332 71.98 -18.36 -1.58
C SER A 332 70.60 -18.86 -2.04
N LEU A 333 69.68 -19.12 -1.11
CA LEU A 333 68.30 -19.52 -1.40
C LEU A 333 67.51 -18.39 -2.11
N GLN A 334 67.73 -17.12 -1.75
CA GLN A 334 67.17 -15.98 -2.47
C GLN A 334 67.68 -15.92 -3.92
N GLN A 335 68.97 -16.14 -4.16
CA GLN A 335 69.53 -16.17 -5.52
C GLN A 335 68.98 -17.34 -6.34
N GLN A 336 68.84 -18.54 -5.74
CA GLN A 336 68.23 -19.70 -6.39
C GLN A 336 66.75 -19.46 -6.70
N LEU A 337 65.97 -18.88 -5.77
CA LEU A 337 64.58 -18.48 -6.01
C LEU A 337 64.46 -17.45 -7.14
N GLN A 338 65.37 -16.47 -7.20
CA GLN A 338 65.38 -15.46 -8.26
C GLN A 338 65.70 -16.07 -9.63
N GLN A 339 66.65 -17.01 -9.71
CA GLN A 339 66.95 -17.76 -10.93
C GLN A 339 65.79 -18.66 -11.37
N LEU A 340 65.09 -19.29 -10.42
CA LEU A 340 63.88 -20.08 -10.68
C LEU A 340 62.72 -19.19 -11.14
N SER A 341 62.55 -17.98 -10.59
CA SER A 341 61.54 -17.01 -11.05
C SER A 341 61.76 -16.65 -12.52
N LEU A 342 62.99 -16.28 -12.91
CA LEU A 342 63.31 -15.92 -14.29
C LEU A 342 63.05 -17.07 -15.27
N ARG A 343 63.38 -18.32 -14.89
CA ARG A 343 63.06 -19.51 -15.71
C ARG A 343 61.56 -19.80 -15.77
N MET A 344 60.83 -19.56 -14.69
CA MET A 344 59.37 -19.65 -14.66
C MET A 344 58.75 -18.62 -15.61
N GLU A 345 59.19 -17.36 -15.55
CA GLU A 345 58.73 -16.27 -16.42
C GLU A 345 59.03 -16.53 -17.90
N GLU A 346 60.19 -17.09 -18.23
CA GLU A 346 60.54 -17.49 -19.59
C GLU A 346 59.67 -18.67 -20.07
N SER A 347 59.47 -19.69 -19.24
CA SER A 347 58.57 -20.82 -19.53
C SER A 347 57.12 -20.38 -19.73
N VAL A 348 56.62 -19.46 -18.91
CA VAL A 348 55.28 -18.84 -19.06
C VAL A 348 55.20 -18.07 -20.37
N ARG A 349 56.23 -17.29 -20.74
CA ARG A 349 56.28 -16.53 -21.99
C ARG A 349 56.23 -17.44 -23.22
N ILE A 350 56.99 -18.54 -23.22
CA ILE A 350 56.97 -19.55 -24.29
C ILE A 350 55.60 -20.23 -24.35
N SER A 351 55.04 -20.60 -23.19
CA SER A 351 53.71 -21.24 -23.09
C SER A 351 52.60 -20.34 -23.65
N LEU A 352 52.64 -19.03 -23.37
CA LEU A 352 51.73 -18.05 -23.94
C LEU A 352 51.89 -17.90 -25.46
N GLY A 353 53.13 -17.89 -25.96
CA GLY A 353 53.40 -17.85 -27.41
C GLY A 353 52.87 -19.09 -28.16
N VAL A 354 53.05 -20.28 -27.57
CA VAL A 354 52.49 -21.53 -28.10
C VAL A 354 50.96 -21.51 -28.04
N LEU A 355 50.35 -21.04 -26.94
CA LEU A 355 48.90 -20.94 -26.80
C LEU A 355 48.29 -20.01 -27.86
N LEU A 356 48.92 -18.87 -28.14
CA LEU A 356 48.49 -17.95 -29.21
C LEU A 356 48.59 -18.60 -30.59
N SER A 357 49.69 -19.30 -30.88
CA SER A 357 49.89 -20.02 -32.15
C SER A 357 48.87 -21.15 -32.35
N VAL A 358 48.55 -21.90 -31.28
CA VAL A 358 47.51 -22.94 -31.28
C VAL A 358 46.13 -22.34 -31.49
N SER A 359 45.83 -21.18 -30.88
CA SER A 359 44.57 -20.46 -31.13
C SER A 359 44.45 -20.03 -32.59
N GLN A 360 45.51 -19.44 -33.16
CA GLN A 360 45.51 -19.01 -34.56
C GLN A 360 45.27 -20.19 -35.52
N VAL A 361 46.01 -21.30 -35.36
CA VAL A 361 45.85 -22.49 -36.21
C VAL A 361 44.45 -23.12 -36.02
N SER A 362 43.90 -23.10 -34.80
CA SER A 362 42.52 -23.54 -34.52
C SER A 362 41.49 -22.69 -35.26
N ASP A 363 41.65 -21.38 -35.30
CA ASP A 363 40.71 -20.47 -35.97
C ASP A 363 40.85 -20.52 -37.50
N GLU A 364 42.07 -20.67 -38.03
CA GLU A 364 42.31 -20.97 -39.44
C GLU A 364 41.67 -22.31 -39.85
N LEU A 365 41.80 -23.36 -39.04
CA LEU A 365 41.18 -24.67 -39.30
C LEU A 365 39.65 -24.57 -39.37
N LYS A 366 39.00 -23.87 -38.42
CA LYS A 366 37.54 -23.64 -38.45
C LYS A 366 37.09 -22.90 -39.71
N GLN A 367 37.86 -21.92 -40.18
CA GLN A 367 37.56 -21.21 -41.42
C GLN A 367 37.67 -22.13 -42.65
N TRP A 368 38.69 -22.99 -42.69
CA TRP A 368 38.83 -24.00 -43.74
C TRP A 368 37.71 -25.04 -43.72
N GLU A 369 37.32 -25.54 -42.56
CA GLU A 369 36.19 -26.47 -42.38
C GLU A 369 34.87 -25.85 -42.85
N ALA A 370 34.58 -24.61 -42.45
CA ALA A 370 33.38 -23.89 -42.89
C ALA A 370 33.35 -23.69 -44.41
N SER A 371 34.47 -23.27 -45.01
CA SER A 371 34.60 -23.12 -46.47
C SER A 371 34.47 -24.46 -47.20
N ASN A 372 34.98 -25.55 -46.63
CA ASN A 372 34.84 -26.87 -47.22
C ASN A 372 33.39 -27.37 -47.17
N MET A 373 32.68 -27.19 -46.04
CA MET A 373 31.24 -27.51 -45.95
C MET A 373 30.39 -26.73 -46.97
N GLU A 374 30.69 -25.44 -47.17
CA GLU A 374 30.03 -24.62 -48.19
C GLU A 374 30.31 -25.13 -49.61
N LYS A 375 31.58 -25.42 -49.93
CA LYS A 375 32.00 -25.97 -51.23
C LYS A 375 31.34 -27.32 -51.49
N GLU A 376 31.32 -28.23 -50.51
CA GLU A 376 30.63 -29.51 -50.59
C GLU A 376 29.13 -29.35 -50.79
N ALA A 377 28.47 -28.42 -50.09
CA ALA A 377 27.05 -28.13 -50.31
C ALA A 377 26.80 -27.63 -51.74
N SER A 378 27.63 -26.71 -52.25
CA SER A 378 27.60 -26.25 -53.64
C SER A 378 27.83 -27.41 -54.63
N VAL A 379 28.77 -28.31 -54.37
CA VAL A 379 29.03 -29.49 -55.21
C VAL A 379 27.86 -30.47 -55.18
N ARG A 380 27.24 -30.72 -54.02
CA ARG A 380 26.02 -31.54 -53.89
C ARG A 380 24.87 -30.99 -54.73
N VAL A 381 24.60 -29.67 -54.62
CA VAL A 381 23.56 -29.00 -55.42
C VAL A 381 23.88 -29.03 -56.92
N LYS A 382 25.13 -28.70 -57.31
CA LYS A 382 25.55 -28.74 -58.72
C LYS A 382 25.46 -30.13 -59.32
N LYS A 383 25.84 -31.17 -58.57
CA LYS A 383 25.69 -32.57 -59.00
C LYS A 383 24.21 -32.92 -59.22
N GLN A 384 23.35 -32.65 -58.24
CA GLN A 384 21.89 -32.86 -58.39
C GLN A 384 21.31 -32.08 -59.57
N THR A 385 21.80 -30.87 -59.84
CA THR A 385 21.37 -30.08 -61.01
C THR A 385 21.79 -30.75 -62.31
N VAL A 386 23.03 -31.23 -62.41
CA VAL A 386 23.55 -31.96 -63.58
C VAL A 386 22.79 -33.27 -63.81
N ASP A 387 22.51 -34.03 -62.75
CA ASP A 387 21.74 -35.28 -62.81
C ASP A 387 20.29 -35.06 -63.34
N LEU A 388 19.75 -33.84 -63.23
CA LEU A 388 18.41 -33.45 -63.71
C LEU A 388 18.38 -32.82 -65.11
N LEU A 389 19.53 -32.48 -65.70
CA LEU A 389 19.63 -31.88 -67.05
C LEU A 389 19.14 -32.78 -68.21
N PRO A 390 19.29 -34.12 -68.20
CA PRO A 390 18.85 -34.97 -69.32
C PRO A 390 17.35 -34.89 -69.63
N ASP A 391 16.53 -34.44 -68.67
CA ASP A 391 15.08 -34.37 -68.75
C ASP A 391 14.57 -32.95 -68.36
N ALA A 392 15.37 -31.93 -68.70
CA ALA A 392 15.24 -30.56 -68.17
C ALA A 392 13.85 -29.94 -68.37
N GLU A 393 13.24 -30.06 -69.55
CA GLU A 393 11.93 -29.46 -69.86
C GLU A 393 10.82 -30.09 -69.00
N ASN A 394 10.80 -31.42 -68.90
CA ASN A 394 9.86 -32.16 -68.07
C ASN A 394 10.03 -31.86 -66.58
N ASN A 395 11.28 -31.73 -66.11
CA ASN A 395 11.58 -31.41 -64.73
C ASN A 395 11.22 -29.96 -64.38
N LEU A 396 11.47 -29.01 -65.29
CA LEU A 396 11.11 -27.60 -65.14
C LEU A 396 9.58 -27.41 -65.10
N ALA A 397 8.83 -28.09 -65.97
CA ALA A 397 7.37 -28.07 -65.95
C ALA A 397 6.79 -28.64 -64.63
N LYS A 398 7.34 -29.76 -64.12
CA LYS A 398 6.95 -30.34 -62.82
C LYS A 398 7.23 -29.38 -61.66
N LEU A 399 8.40 -28.72 -61.67
CA LEU A 399 8.77 -27.74 -60.65
C LEU A 399 7.88 -26.49 -60.71
N GLN A 400 7.57 -25.98 -61.90
CA GLN A 400 6.62 -24.87 -62.07
C GLN A 400 5.23 -25.23 -61.52
N ALA A 401 4.70 -26.42 -61.84
CA ALA A 401 3.42 -26.89 -61.30
C ALA A 401 3.44 -27.05 -59.77
N LEU A 402 4.57 -27.46 -59.19
CA LEU A 402 4.75 -27.56 -57.73
C LEU A 402 4.84 -26.17 -57.08
N VAL A 403 5.55 -25.22 -57.69
CA VAL A 403 5.61 -23.82 -57.25
C VAL A 403 4.23 -23.17 -57.33
N GLU A 404 3.51 -23.31 -58.45
CA GLU A 404 2.15 -22.79 -58.58
C GLU A 404 1.17 -23.40 -57.58
N SER A 405 1.18 -24.73 -57.40
CA SER A 405 0.26 -25.40 -56.47
C SER A 405 0.58 -25.06 -55.01
N SER A 406 1.84 -24.87 -54.65
CA SER A 406 2.23 -24.37 -53.33
C SER A 406 1.88 -22.89 -53.14
N ALA A 407 2.07 -22.03 -54.13
CA ALA A 407 1.63 -20.63 -54.09
C ALA A 407 0.11 -20.49 -53.93
N LYS A 408 -0.67 -21.27 -54.70
CA LYS A 408 -2.15 -21.37 -54.57
C LYS A 408 -2.55 -21.85 -53.16
N ARG A 409 -1.82 -22.81 -52.58
CA ARG A 409 -2.03 -23.29 -51.21
C ARG A 409 -1.74 -22.22 -50.15
N VAL A 410 -0.64 -21.48 -50.29
CA VAL A 410 -0.28 -20.37 -49.39
C VAL A 410 -1.30 -19.24 -49.46
N ALA A 411 -1.76 -18.86 -50.65
CA ALA A 411 -2.81 -17.87 -50.83
C ALA A 411 -4.15 -18.30 -50.18
N SER A 412 -4.53 -19.58 -50.36
CA SER A 412 -5.70 -20.17 -49.69
C SER A 412 -5.59 -20.10 -48.17
N LEU A 413 -4.44 -20.51 -47.61
CA LEU A 413 -4.19 -20.49 -46.16
C LEU A 413 -4.18 -19.06 -45.61
N SER A 414 -3.61 -18.10 -46.34
CA SER A 414 -3.64 -16.67 -45.98
C SER A 414 -5.08 -16.12 -45.95
N SER A 415 -5.92 -16.48 -46.93
CA SER A 415 -7.34 -16.10 -46.94
C SER A 415 -8.14 -16.72 -45.78
N GLN A 416 -7.88 -17.98 -45.44
CA GLN A 416 -8.50 -18.64 -44.29
C GLN A 416 -8.03 -18.02 -42.97
N TRP A 417 -6.74 -17.75 -42.84
CA TRP A 417 -6.17 -17.07 -41.67
C TRP A 417 -6.79 -15.69 -41.45
N GLU A 418 -6.88 -14.87 -42.48
CA GLU A 418 -7.39 -13.50 -42.33
C GLU A 418 -8.88 -13.47 -41.94
N LYS A 419 -9.69 -14.44 -42.42
CA LYS A 419 -11.09 -14.64 -41.99
C LYS A 419 -11.24 -14.91 -40.48
N HIS A 420 -10.25 -15.55 -39.85
CA HIS A 420 -10.25 -15.80 -38.40
C HIS A 420 -9.55 -14.68 -37.61
N ARG A 421 -8.49 -14.09 -38.18
CA ARG A 421 -7.71 -13.04 -37.54
C ARG A 421 -8.50 -11.74 -37.42
N ALA A 422 -9.19 -11.30 -38.48
CA ALA A 422 -9.93 -10.05 -38.49
C ALA A 422 -10.95 -9.92 -37.32
N PRO A 423 -11.88 -10.88 -37.10
CA PRO A 423 -12.83 -10.78 -35.98
C PRO A 423 -12.15 -10.89 -34.61
N LEU A 424 -11.05 -11.65 -34.46
CA LEU A 424 -10.28 -11.71 -33.21
C LEU A 424 -9.57 -10.38 -32.89
N VAL A 425 -9.09 -9.66 -33.91
CA VAL A 425 -8.49 -8.33 -33.74
C VAL A 425 -9.57 -7.30 -33.39
N GLU A 426 -10.73 -7.35 -34.05
CA GLU A 426 -11.88 -6.48 -33.74
C GLU A 426 -12.41 -6.73 -32.32
N GLU A 427 -12.58 -7.99 -31.91
CA GLU A 427 -12.97 -8.35 -30.54
C GLU A 427 -11.93 -7.88 -29.51
N HIS A 428 -10.63 -8.06 -29.80
CA HIS A 428 -9.56 -7.58 -28.93
C HIS A 428 -9.58 -6.04 -28.77
N GLN A 429 -9.80 -5.30 -29.86
CA GLN A 429 -9.96 -3.84 -29.81
C GLN A 429 -11.18 -3.45 -28.98
N ARG A 430 -12.35 -4.07 -29.24
CA ARG A 430 -13.59 -3.83 -28.48
C ARG A 430 -13.44 -4.11 -26.99
N LEU A 431 -12.78 -5.20 -26.61
CA LEU A 431 -12.50 -5.55 -25.21
C LEU A 431 -11.54 -4.54 -24.55
N LYS A 432 -10.54 -4.05 -25.30
CA LYS A 432 -9.58 -3.04 -24.82
C LYS A 432 -10.25 -1.69 -24.57
N GLU A 433 -11.13 -1.25 -25.49
CA GLU A 433 -11.96 -0.04 -25.31
C GLU A 433 -12.86 -0.17 -24.08
N LEU A 434 -13.54 -1.31 -23.92
CA LEU A 434 -14.46 -1.56 -22.81
C LEU A 434 -13.73 -1.63 -21.44
N SER A 435 -12.51 -2.18 -21.43
CA SER A 435 -11.61 -2.12 -20.26
C SER A 435 -11.23 -0.67 -19.93
N SER A 436 -10.83 0.12 -20.92
CA SER A 436 -10.44 1.52 -20.74
C SER A 436 -11.60 2.40 -20.25
N SER A 437 -12.82 2.20 -20.79
CA SER A 437 -14.00 2.91 -20.28
C SER A 437 -14.34 2.52 -18.85
N HIS A 438 -14.19 1.24 -18.49
CA HIS A 438 -14.43 0.77 -17.12
C HIS A 438 -13.40 1.32 -16.13
N GLU A 439 -12.12 1.40 -16.52
CA GLU A 439 -11.06 2.05 -15.73
C GLU A 439 -11.35 3.54 -15.50
N LEU A 440 -11.79 4.25 -16.55
CA LEU A 440 -12.14 5.68 -16.46
C LEU A 440 -13.37 5.91 -15.57
N GLU A 441 -14.41 5.09 -15.68
CA GLU A 441 -15.56 5.10 -14.77
C GLU A 441 -15.17 4.79 -13.33
N SER A 442 -14.28 3.81 -13.12
CA SER A 442 -13.79 3.43 -11.78
C SER A 442 -13.00 4.59 -11.15
N SER A 443 -12.10 5.20 -11.92
CA SER A 443 -11.34 6.40 -11.51
C SER A 443 -12.26 7.56 -11.12
N ARG A 444 -13.29 7.82 -11.94
CA ARG A 444 -14.31 8.83 -11.65
C ARG A 444 -15.07 8.54 -10.34
N LYS A 445 -15.56 7.30 -10.16
CA LYS A 445 -16.26 6.88 -8.93
C LYS A 445 -15.36 7.02 -7.69
N LEU A 446 -14.06 6.71 -7.80
CA LEU A 446 -13.08 6.91 -6.74
C LEU A 446 -12.86 8.40 -6.41
N SER A 447 -12.85 9.28 -7.41
CA SER A 447 -12.80 10.74 -7.19
C SER A 447 -14.06 11.24 -6.48
N GLU A 448 -15.25 10.80 -6.91
CA GLU A 448 -16.52 11.17 -6.28
C GLU A 448 -16.60 10.69 -4.82
N ILE A 449 -16.10 9.49 -4.50
CA ILE A 449 -15.98 8.98 -3.12
C ILE A 449 -15.02 9.85 -2.29
N LYS A 450 -13.87 10.24 -2.86
CA LYS A 450 -12.90 11.10 -2.17
C LYS A 450 -13.51 12.47 -1.83
N ASP A 451 -14.19 13.09 -2.79
CA ASP A 451 -14.88 14.38 -2.59
C ASP A 451 -15.98 14.29 -1.52
N LEU A 452 -16.69 13.15 -1.45
CA LEU A 452 -17.66 12.88 -0.39
C LEU A 452 -16.99 12.73 0.98
N HIS A 453 -15.86 12.01 1.07
CA HIS A 453 -15.10 11.89 2.33
C HIS A 453 -14.57 13.25 2.82
N ASP A 454 -14.07 14.10 1.91
CA ASP A 454 -13.58 15.43 2.28
C ASP A 454 -14.73 16.36 2.72
N LYS A 455 -15.92 16.27 2.09
CA LYS A 455 -17.16 16.95 2.53
C LYS A 455 -17.62 16.47 3.92
N ILE A 456 -17.59 15.16 4.18
CA ILE A 456 -17.92 14.58 5.49
C ILE A 456 -16.96 15.12 6.55
N ARG A 457 -15.65 15.17 6.27
CA ARG A 457 -14.64 15.73 7.19
C ARG A 457 -14.93 17.19 7.50
N GLN A 458 -15.15 18.03 6.48
CA GLN A 458 -15.49 19.45 6.67
C GLN A 458 -16.77 19.62 7.50
N SER A 459 -17.82 18.85 7.21
CA SER A 459 -19.07 18.89 7.98
C SER A 459 -18.88 18.47 9.45
N ALA A 460 -18.02 17.49 9.72
CA ALA A 460 -17.71 17.04 11.08
C ALA A 460 -16.87 18.08 11.85
N GLU A 461 -15.90 18.72 11.19
CA GLU A 461 -15.14 19.83 11.77
C GLU A 461 -16.03 21.03 12.08
N ASP A 462 -16.93 21.40 11.17
CA ASP A 462 -17.86 22.51 11.37
C ASP A 462 -18.92 22.21 12.44
N ALA A 463 -19.38 20.96 12.54
CA ALA A 463 -20.21 20.52 13.66
C ALA A 463 -19.46 20.69 15.00
N LYS A 464 -18.19 20.27 15.07
CA LYS A 464 -17.34 20.41 16.28
C LYS A 464 -17.08 21.88 16.64
N LYS A 465 -16.83 22.75 15.65
CA LYS A 465 -16.69 24.21 15.84
C LYS A 465 -17.99 24.80 16.42
N LYS A 466 -19.14 24.46 15.83
CA LYS A 466 -20.47 24.91 16.27
C LYS A 466 -20.83 24.40 17.67
N GLU A 467 -20.48 23.15 18.01
CA GLU A 467 -20.68 22.60 19.36
C GLU A 467 -19.81 23.34 20.40
N GLY A 468 -18.58 23.72 20.04
CA GLY A 468 -17.71 24.57 20.87
C GLY A 468 -18.32 25.95 21.11
N LEU A 469 -18.75 26.64 20.05
CA LEU A 469 -19.45 27.92 20.13
C LEU A 469 -20.75 27.83 20.94
N TYR A 470 -21.54 26.77 20.77
CA TYR A 470 -22.75 26.55 21.55
C TYR A 470 -22.46 26.42 23.06
N LYS A 471 -21.42 25.68 23.46
CA LYS A 471 -21.00 25.57 24.87
C LYS A 471 -20.57 26.92 25.45
N GLN A 472 -19.88 27.74 24.66
CA GLN A 472 -19.51 29.10 25.07
C GLN A 472 -20.77 29.98 25.24
N LEU A 473 -21.64 30.04 24.22
CA LEU A 473 -22.88 30.81 24.23
C LEU A 473 -23.83 30.41 25.36
N MET A 474 -23.92 29.12 25.69
CA MET A 474 -24.68 28.64 26.85
C MET A 474 -24.13 29.19 28.17
N LYS A 475 -22.80 29.18 28.34
CA LYS A 475 -22.14 29.74 29.53
C LYS A 475 -22.33 31.26 29.61
N GLU A 476 -22.29 31.97 28.49
CA GLU A 476 -22.58 33.41 28.43
C GLU A 476 -24.05 33.70 28.76
N PHE A 477 -24.98 32.89 28.25
CA PHE A 477 -26.42 33.00 28.54
C PHE A 477 -26.77 32.72 30.01
N GLU A 478 -26.11 31.76 30.66
CA GLU A 478 -26.27 31.50 32.10
C GLU A 478 -25.89 32.71 32.97
N ASN A 479 -24.94 33.53 32.52
CA ASN A 479 -24.47 34.74 33.19
C ASN A 479 -25.28 36.00 32.84
N LEU A 480 -26.21 35.95 31.89
CA LEU A 480 -26.98 37.12 31.46
C LEU A 480 -28.19 37.41 32.38
N PRO A 481 -28.55 38.69 32.61
CA PRO A 481 -29.79 39.06 33.29
C PRO A 481 -31.02 38.51 32.54
N LYS A 482 -31.94 37.89 33.27
CA LYS A 482 -33.10 37.17 32.71
C LYS A 482 -34.34 38.05 32.50
N ASP A 483 -34.21 39.36 32.71
CA ASP A 483 -35.32 40.32 32.78
C ASP A 483 -35.96 40.60 31.41
N VAL A 484 -35.22 40.40 30.30
CA VAL A 484 -35.75 40.55 28.94
C VAL A 484 -36.10 39.19 28.36
N SER A 485 -37.39 38.96 28.09
CA SER A 485 -37.85 37.68 27.57
C SER A 485 -37.21 37.32 26.22
N ARG A 486 -36.92 36.02 26.01
CA ARG A 486 -36.46 35.48 24.72
C ARG A 486 -37.38 35.86 23.56
N SER A 487 -38.68 36.00 23.83
CA SER A 487 -39.68 36.44 22.84
C SER A 487 -39.37 37.84 22.30
N ALA A 488 -39.05 38.81 23.18
CA ALA A 488 -38.73 40.17 22.77
C ALA A 488 -37.49 40.23 21.86
N TYR A 489 -36.42 39.50 22.21
CA TYR A 489 -35.25 39.37 21.32
C TYR A 489 -35.58 38.69 20.00
N THR A 490 -36.38 37.61 20.03
CA THR A 490 -36.77 36.87 18.82
C THR A 490 -37.59 37.74 17.87
N MET A 491 -38.57 38.48 18.41
CA MET A 491 -39.37 39.44 17.63
C MET A 491 -38.51 40.54 17.01
N ARG A 492 -37.60 41.14 17.78
CA ARG A 492 -36.69 42.19 17.28
C ARG A 492 -35.74 41.66 16.21
N ILE A 493 -35.23 40.43 16.34
CA ILE A 493 -34.39 39.78 15.32
C ILE A 493 -35.21 39.50 14.05
N LEU A 494 -36.45 39.01 14.17
CA LEU A 494 -37.32 38.75 13.03
C LEU A 494 -37.71 40.05 12.30
N GLU A 495 -37.93 41.14 13.03
CA GLU A 495 -38.16 42.48 12.49
C GLU A 495 -36.93 42.99 11.72
N ILE A 496 -35.73 42.88 12.30
CA ILE A 496 -34.46 43.24 11.63
C ILE A 496 -34.28 42.39 10.36
N VAL A 497 -34.52 41.07 10.42
CA VAL A 497 -34.45 40.19 9.25
C VAL A 497 -35.48 40.56 8.17
N GLY A 498 -36.70 40.95 8.57
CA GLY A 498 -37.72 41.45 7.66
C GLY A 498 -37.31 42.75 6.98
N ASN A 499 -36.73 43.69 7.73
CA ASN A 499 -36.23 44.95 7.20
C ASN A 499 -35.03 44.74 6.26
N ILE A 500 -34.10 43.84 6.59
CA ILE A 500 -32.97 43.46 5.70
C ILE A 500 -33.49 42.84 4.39
N LYS A 501 -34.57 42.05 4.42
CA LYS A 501 -35.19 41.51 3.19
C LYS A 501 -35.77 42.62 2.31
N LYS A 502 -36.57 43.52 2.88
CA LYS A 502 -37.12 44.70 2.18
C LYS A 502 -36.00 45.56 1.57
N GLN A 503 -34.96 45.85 2.34
CA GLN A 503 -33.78 46.60 1.86
C GLN A 503 -33.10 45.88 0.69
N LYS A 504 -32.97 44.55 0.70
CA LYS A 504 -32.40 43.80 -0.43
C LYS A 504 -33.30 43.86 -1.67
N GLU A 505 -34.61 43.81 -1.52
CA GLU A 505 -35.57 43.95 -2.61
C GLU A 505 -35.50 45.38 -3.21
N GLU A 506 -35.46 46.41 -2.36
CA GLU A 506 -35.28 47.81 -2.76
C GLU A 506 -33.93 48.06 -3.45
N ILE A 507 -32.82 47.54 -2.91
CA ILE A 507 -31.49 47.62 -3.54
C ILE A 507 -31.51 46.91 -4.90
N THR A 508 -32.16 45.75 -5.02
CA THR A 508 -32.27 45.02 -6.29
C THR A 508 -33.06 45.82 -7.32
N LYS A 509 -34.12 46.51 -6.89
CA LYS A 509 -34.87 47.45 -7.73
C LYS A 509 -34.02 48.65 -8.15
N ILE A 510 -33.34 49.32 -7.23
CA ILE A 510 -32.44 50.46 -7.53
C ILE A 510 -31.35 50.03 -8.52
N LEU A 511 -30.79 48.83 -8.39
CA LEU A 511 -29.81 48.27 -9.33
C LEU A 511 -30.41 47.94 -10.71
N SER A 512 -31.70 47.59 -10.78
CA SER A 512 -32.45 47.45 -12.04
C SER A 512 -32.60 48.80 -12.71
N ASP A 513 -33.20 49.76 -11.99
CA ASP A 513 -33.50 51.10 -12.47
C ASP A 513 -32.21 51.82 -12.92
N THR A 514 -31.10 51.67 -12.18
CA THR A 514 -29.77 52.20 -12.55
C THR A 514 -29.23 51.57 -13.84
N LYS A 515 -29.41 50.26 -14.05
CA LYS A 515 -28.98 49.60 -15.29
C LYS A 515 -29.80 50.06 -16.49
N ASP A 516 -31.09 50.31 -16.31
CA ASP A 516 -31.96 50.76 -17.40
C ASP A 516 -31.68 52.23 -17.75
N LEU A 517 -31.49 53.11 -16.75
CA LEU A 517 -30.97 54.47 -16.97
C LEU A 517 -29.62 54.46 -17.72
N GLN A 518 -28.67 53.60 -17.35
CA GLN A 518 -27.39 53.50 -18.07
C GLN A 518 -27.57 53.04 -19.54
N LYS A 519 -28.52 52.14 -19.83
CA LYS A 519 -28.84 51.75 -21.21
C LYS A 519 -29.45 52.92 -21.99
N GLU A 520 -30.34 53.69 -21.36
CA GLU A 520 -30.95 54.87 -21.98
C GLU A 520 -29.91 55.95 -22.30
N ILE A 521 -29.04 56.27 -21.34
CA ILE A 521 -27.89 57.18 -21.53
C ILE A 521 -27.04 56.71 -22.71
N ASN A 522 -26.55 55.46 -22.68
CA ASN A 522 -25.71 54.92 -23.75
C ASN A 522 -26.43 54.89 -25.11
N SER A 523 -27.75 54.65 -25.13
CA SER A 523 -28.57 54.68 -26.36
C SER A 523 -28.72 56.09 -26.91
N LEU A 524 -28.88 57.10 -26.04
CA LEU A 524 -29.01 58.51 -26.43
C LEU A 524 -27.68 59.08 -26.89
N THR A 525 -26.57 58.85 -26.17
CA THR A 525 -25.22 59.23 -26.60
C THR A 525 -24.90 58.61 -27.95
N GLY A 526 -25.08 57.29 -28.09
CA GLY A 526 -24.86 56.60 -29.37
C GLY A 526 -25.83 57.01 -30.48
N LYS A 527 -26.98 57.64 -30.20
CA LYS A 527 -27.85 58.29 -31.21
C LYS A 527 -27.34 59.67 -31.59
N LEU A 528 -26.87 60.46 -30.61
CA LEU A 528 -26.27 61.77 -30.81
C LEU A 528 -25.07 61.66 -31.75
N ASP A 529 -24.09 60.80 -31.43
CA ASP A 529 -22.85 60.63 -32.20
C ASP A 529 -23.12 60.27 -33.66
N ARG A 530 -24.01 59.29 -33.90
CA ARG A 530 -24.38 58.87 -35.27
C ARG A 530 -25.13 59.95 -36.04
N THR A 531 -26.01 60.70 -35.36
CA THR A 531 -26.77 61.78 -36.00
C THR A 531 -25.84 62.95 -36.34
N PHE A 532 -24.89 63.27 -35.45
CA PHE A 532 -23.88 64.27 -35.71
C PHE A 532 -22.96 63.87 -36.86
N ALA A 533 -22.39 62.66 -36.86
CA ALA A 533 -21.50 62.19 -37.92
C ALA A 533 -22.14 62.25 -39.32
N VAL A 534 -23.41 61.83 -39.47
CA VAL A 534 -24.14 61.94 -40.74
C VAL A 534 -24.39 63.40 -41.12
N THR A 535 -24.69 64.27 -40.16
CA THR A 535 -24.93 65.70 -40.42
C THR A 535 -23.62 66.41 -40.80
N ASP A 536 -22.52 66.14 -40.11
CA ASP A 536 -21.18 66.65 -40.41
C ASP A 536 -20.73 66.25 -41.83
N GLU A 537 -20.83 64.95 -42.19
CA GLU A 537 -20.44 64.48 -43.53
C GLU A 537 -21.25 65.17 -44.64
N LEU A 538 -22.58 65.22 -44.50
CA LEU A 538 -23.46 65.84 -45.50
C LEU A 538 -23.18 67.33 -45.65
N VAL A 539 -23.11 68.08 -44.56
CA VAL A 539 -22.87 69.54 -44.61
C VAL A 539 -21.45 69.84 -45.08
N PHE A 540 -20.44 69.04 -44.69
CA PHE A 540 -19.06 69.17 -45.19
C PHE A 540 -18.95 68.94 -46.70
N LYS A 541 -19.69 67.96 -47.25
CA LYS A 541 -19.71 67.65 -48.68
C LYS A 541 -20.25 68.80 -49.52
N ASP A 542 -21.27 69.50 -49.04
CA ASP A 542 -21.87 70.64 -49.76
C ASP A 542 -21.16 71.98 -49.46
N ALA A 543 -20.53 72.13 -48.28
CA ALA A 543 -19.62 73.25 -47.95
C ALA A 543 -18.38 73.36 -48.85
N LYS A 544 -18.07 72.33 -49.65
CA LYS A 544 -17.05 72.40 -50.71
C LYS A 544 -17.53 73.19 -51.94
N LYS A 545 -18.84 73.24 -52.19
CA LYS A 545 -19.46 73.83 -53.40
C LYS A 545 -19.97 75.26 -53.19
N ASP A 546 -20.50 75.55 -52.00
CA ASP A 546 -21.16 76.82 -51.69
C ASP A 546 -20.58 77.48 -50.43
N GLU A 547 -20.27 78.77 -50.52
CA GLU A 547 -19.71 79.59 -49.44
C GLU A 547 -20.73 79.87 -48.31
N SER A 548 -22.03 79.86 -48.62
CA SER A 548 -23.09 79.98 -47.62
C SER A 548 -23.15 78.72 -46.74
N VAL A 549 -23.12 77.54 -47.36
CA VAL A 549 -23.07 76.24 -46.66
C VAL A 549 -21.76 76.08 -45.87
N ARG A 550 -20.65 76.66 -46.35
CA ARG A 550 -19.38 76.73 -45.60
C ARG A 550 -19.48 77.52 -44.29
N LYS A 551 -20.31 78.58 -44.24
CA LYS A 551 -20.61 79.28 -42.99
C LYS A 551 -21.47 78.41 -42.08
N SER A 552 -22.51 77.76 -42.62
CA SER A 552 -23.34 76.81 -41.87
C SER A 552 -22.54 75.64 -41.28
N TYR A 553 -21.55 75.13 -42.00
CA TYR A 553 -20.62 74.10 -41.49
C TYR A 553 -19.83 74.58 -40.27
N LYS A 554 -19.28 75.80 -40.32
CA LYS A 554 -18.59 76.40 -39.17
C LYS A 554 -19.51 76.58 -37.96
N TYR A 555 -20.76 76.97 -38.18
CA TYR A 555 -21.75 77.06 -37.10
C TYR A 555 -22.15 75.68 -36.54
N LEU A 556 -22.23 74.64 -37.38
CA LEU A 556 -22.49 73.26 -36.94
C LEU A 556 -21.35 72.72 -36.06
N ALA A 557 -20.09 72.91 -36.50
CA ALA A 557 -18.92 72.50 -35.73
C ALA A 557 -18.84 73.24 -34.38
N ALA A 558 -19.04 74.56 -34.38
CA ALA A 558 -19.09 75.36 -33.15
C ALA A 558 -20.26 74.98 -32.23
N LEU A 559 -21.42 74.64 -32.78
CA LEU A 559 -22.56 74.13 -32.01
C LEU A 559 -22.21 72.81 -31.32
N HIS A 560 -21.60 71.87 -32.05
CA HIS A 560 -21.18 70.59 -31.47
C HIS A 560 -20.14 70.80 -30.37
N GLU A 561 -19.11 71.61 -30.60
CA GLU A 561 -18.09 71.94 -29.60
C GLU A 561 -18.72 72.54 -28.33
N ASN A 562 -19.63 73.51 -28.47
CA ASN A 562 -20.37 74.09 -27.35
C ASN A 562 -21.25 73.05 -26.62
N CYS A 563 -21.87 72.12 -27.35
CA CYS A 563 -22.66 71.04 -26.74
C CYS A 563 -21.77 70.02 -26.01
N THR A 564 -20.58 69.68 -26.54
CA THR A 564 -19.60 68.82 -25.85
C THR A 564 -19.09 69.49 -24.57
N GLN A 565 -18.76 70.78 -24.62
CA GLN A 565 -18.38 71.56 -23.44
C GLN A 565 -19.53 71.61 -22.41
N LEU A 566 -20.78 71.80 -22.85
CA LEU A 566 -21.95 71.78 -21.96
C LEU A 566 -22.12 70.43 -21.26
N ILE A 567 -22.00 69.31 -21.99
CA ILE A 567 -22.05 67.95 -21.42
C ILE A 567 -20.94 67.79 -20.35
N GLN A 568 -19.70 68.17 -20.66
CA GLN A 568 -18.60 68.10 -19.70
C GLN A 568 -18.89 68.94 -18.44
N THR A 569 -19.38 70.18 -18.58
CA THR A 569 -19.71 71.01 -17.41
C THR A 569 -20.84 70.43 -16.55
N ILE A 570 -21.78 69.69 -17.14
CA ILE A 570 -22.85 68.99 -16.40
C ILE A 570 -22.28 67.78 -15.66
N GLU A 571 -21.38 67.01 -16.28
CA GLU A 571 -20.68 65.89 -15.64
C GLU A 571 -19.78 66.36 -14.49
N ASP A 572 -19.02 67.43 -14.68
CA ASP A 572 -18.16 68.07 -13.67
C ASP A 572 -18.98 68.69 -12.52
N THR A 573 -20.14 69.31 -12.83
CA THR A 573 -21.07 69.75 -11.78
C THR A 573 -21.60 68.54 -11.00
N GLY A 574 -21.83 67.41 -11.68
CA GLY A 574 -22.26 66.15 -11.09
C GLY A 574 -21.19 65.44 -10.24
N THR A 575 -19.89 65.63 -10.48
CA THR A 575 -18.81 65.17 -9.59
C THR A 575 -18.73 66.07 -8.36
N ILE A 576 -18.67 67.39 -8.57
CA ILE A 576 -18.59 68.38 -7.47
C ILE A 576 -19.77 68.25 -6.51
N MET A 577 -21.01 68.07 -7.00
CA MET A 577 -22.18 67.86 -6.12
C MET A 577 -22.09 66.58 -5.27
N ARG A 578 -21.42 65.52 -5.75
CA ARG A 578 -21.17 64.32 -4.95
C ARG A 578 -20.10 64.56 -3.90
N GLU A 579 -18.99 65.20 -4.27
CA GLU A 579 -17.92 65.57 -3.34
C GLU A 579 -18.40 66.51 -2.23
N ILE A 580 -19.24 67.50 -2.55
CA ILE A 580 -19.89 68.38 -1.56
C ILE A 580 -20.68 67.54 -0.55
N ARG A 581 -21.54 66.63 -1.04
CA ARG A 581 -22.37 65.79 -0.18
C ARG A 581 -21.54 64.83 0.69
N ASP A 582 -20.48 64.24 0.15
CA ASP A 582 -19.58 63.36 0.89
C ASP A 582 -18.81 64.14 1.99
N LEU A 583 -18.49 65.42 1.75
CA LEU A 583 -17.91 66.32 2.75
C LEU A 583 -18.95 66.76 3.79
N GLU A 584 -20.20 67.01 3.41
CA GLU A 584 -21.31 67.30 4.33
C GLU A 584 -21.55 66.11 5.29
N GLU A 585 -21.56 64.87 4.78
CA GLU A 585 -21.70 63.65 5.59
C GLU A 585 -20.50 63.46 6.56
N GLN A 586 -19.28 63.80 6.14
CA GLN A 586 -18.11 63.82 7.02
C GLN A 586 -18.22 64.88 8.12
N ILE A 587 -18.68 66.10 7.78
CA ILE A 587 -18.90 67.17 8.76
C ILE A 587 -19.97 66.77 9.78
N GLU A 588 -21.08 66.17 9.35
CA GLU A 588 -22.13 65.68 10.26
C GLU A 588 -21.62 64.54 11.15
N THR A 589 -20.79 63.64 10.60
CA THR A 589 -20.14 62.56 11.35
C THR A 589 -19.17 63.09 12.43
N GLU A 590 -18.33 64.09 12.12
CA GLU A 590 -17.43 64.71 13.11
C GLU A 590 -18.19 65.50 14.19
N ASN A 591 -19.23 66.26 13.79
CA ASN A 591 -20.11 66.94 14.74
C ASN A 591 -20.82 65.94 15.68
N GLY A 592 -21.26 64.79 15.15
CA GLY A 592 -21.88 63.71 15.91
C GLY A 592 -21.00 63.11 17.02
N LYS A 593 -19.67 63.15 16.87
CA LYS A 593 -18.72 62.64 17.88
C LYS A 593 -18.64 63.50 19.16
N LYS A 594 -19.19 64.73 19.13
CA LYS A 594 -19.22 65.68 20.26
C LYS A 594 -17.85 65.93 20.90
N THR A 595 -16.79 65.86 20.09
CA THR A 595 -15.38 65.87 20.54
C THR A 595 -15.05 67.10 21.38
N VAL A 596 -15.58 68.27 21.00
CA VAL A 596 -15.41 69.53 21.76
C VAL A 596 -16.03 69.43 23.16
N SER A 597 -17.29 68.99 23.27
CA SER A 597 -17.97 68.85 24.58
C SER A 597 -17.31 67.79 25.48
N ASN A 598 -16.74 66.74 24.90
CA ASN A 598 -15.97 65.75 25.65
C ASN A 598 -14.64 66.34 26.16
N LEU A 599 -13.95 67.15 25.36
CA LEU A 599 -12.73 67.85 25.77
C LEU A 599 -13.01 68.93 26.83
N GLU A 600 -14.13 69.65 26.73
CA GLU A 600 -14.58 70.61 27.75
C GLU A 600 -14.80 69.93 29.10
N LYS A 601 -15.49 68.78 29.14
CA LYS A 601 -15.66 68.00 30.38
C LYS A 601 -14.32 67.53 30.96
N ILE A 602 -13.42 67.00 30.13
CA ILE A 602 -12.09 66.58 30.57
C ILE A 602 -11.30 67.77 31.15
N LEU A 603 -11.47 68.98 30.60
CA LEU A 603 -10.88 70.21 31.15
C LEU A 603 -11.52 70.67 32.46
N GLU A 604 -12.82 70.45 32.66
CA GLU A 604 -13.50 70.70 33.94
C GLU A 604 -13.05 69.72 35.02
N ASP A 605 -13.04 68.41 34.71
CA ASP A 605 -12.55 67.36 35.61
C ASP A 605 -11.08 67.62 36.00
N TYR A 606 -10.23 67.99 35.04
CA TYR A 606 -8.83 68.36 35.30
C TYR A 606 -8.71 69.60 36.22
N LYS A 607 -9.56 70.62 36.05
CA LYS A 607 -9.59 71.78 36.95
C LYS A 607 -10.04 71.38 38.35
N ALA A 608 -11.04 70.52 38.49
CA ALA A 608 -11.52 70.02 39.78
C ALA A 608 -10.43 69.23 40.52
N ILE A 609 -9.78 68.28 39.85
CA ILE A 609 -8.65 67.51 40.40
C ILE A 609 -7.50 68.45 40.82
N ARG A 610 -7.21 69.50 40.04
CA ARG A 610 -6.18 70.48 40.39
C ARG A 610 -6.55 71.32 41.62
N GLN A 611 -7.82 71.69 41.77
CA GLN A 611 -8.32 72.38 42.97
C GLN A 611 -8.25 71.47 44.19
N GLU A 612 -8.72 70.22 44.10
CA GLU A 612 -8.67 69.24 45.19
C GLU A 612 -7.22 68.97 45.63
N ASN A 613 -6.31 68.71 44.68
CA ASN A 613 -4.88 68.56 44.98
C ASN A 613 -4.28 69.80 45.64
N SER A 614 -4.70 71.02 45.26
CA SER A 614 -4.24 72.25 45.92
C SER A 614 -4.76 72.38 47.36
N ALA A 615 -5.99 71.94 47.62
CA ALA A 615 -6.59 71.92 48.96
C ALA A 615 -5.96 70.84 49.85
N LEU A 616 -5.65 69.65 49.30
CA LEU A 616 -4.88 68.61 49.99
C LEU A 616 -3.46 69.10 50.32
N ALA A 617 -2.78 69.75 49.38
CA ALA A 617 -1.46 70.36 49.60
C ALA A 617 -1.47 71.59 50.52
N ALA A 618 -2.64 72.18 50.82
CA ALA A 618 -2.81 73.17 51.87
C ALA A 618 -2.97 72.48 53.23
N LYS A 619 -3.85 71.48 53.35
CA LYS A 619 -4.04 70.68 54.58
C LYS A 619 -2.75 69.99 55.05
N ILE A 620 -1.92 69.50 54.13
CA ILE A 620 -0.60 68.91 54.42
C ILE A 620 0.43 69.95 54.93
N ARG A 621 0.18 71.26 54.75
CA ARG A 621 1.00 72.35 55.30
C ARG A 621 0.46 72.94 56.61
N GLU A 622 -0.76 72.59 56.99
CA GLU A 622 -1.40 72.97 58.26
C GLU A 622 -1.28 71.87 59.33
N ALA A 623 -0.77 70.69 58.94
CA ALA A 623 -0.44 69.55 59.81
C ALA A 623 1.08 69.39 59.95
#